data_AF-A0A953ZAN4-F1
#
_entry.id   AF-A0A953ZAN4-F1
#
_cell.length_a   1.000
_cell.length_b   1.000
_cell.length_c   1.000
_cell.angle_alpha   90.00
_cell.angle_beta   90.00
_cell.angle_gamma   90.00
#
_symmetry.space_group_name_H-M   'P 1'
#
loop_
_entity.id
_entity.type
_entity.pdbx_description
1 polymer ?
#
loop_
_entity_poly.entity_id
_entity_poly.type
_entity_poly.pdbx_seq_one_letter_code
_entity_poly.pdbx_strand_id
1 'polypeptide(L)'
;MIDRSLMYLAARQSIGGLKYRLSRLKNPRYLVPAVLAIAYFWMSFGFAGLRSSERPPADVAPLLRLFVGPGLGLLFAMTWVFSPGRPAPAFSRAEAGQLFMLPVSRRALITYRLLRPQLSFLLVAGLAALGASRSADVNPLFAAGGAYVVVNLLSLNAMAASLLCNRMKRRGIPSILQAWPGLLIAAWVVVPLALNWRSFERGSEPIYAWLRERMTGGMAATVHWPLKQLGNIVGATDVSTFGIGVLSGVVACTALFALCMLIVAPFEEEALKIAEAGGRKLDAMKRGGGAAGLRLSRLKNARSTRFPLSPTGKLWRGVFWQTLVGEWRVGTWKIASVVAAVVLGFSFFIDNLGSNTGVALMAMSLSGLFAAMLVLMSPRLMVTGLHTELRFLPVLKALPMRGAELLRGKVRAGALLTSLPAFLFIAAMSQAAYHFSTSIRDASVSQLQPILGGMVLGAITGIPTLAMLMISLESSAVLL
;
A
#
# COMPACT_ATOMS: atom_id res chain seq x y z
N MET A 1 33.23 9.71 10.04
CA MET A 1 33.19 8.29 10.44
C MET A 1 31.74 7.91 10.74
N ILE A 2 31.05 7.28 9.80
CA ILE A 2 29.77 6.63 10.10
C ILE A 2 30.13 5.40 10.91
N ASP A 3 29.68 5.39 12.16
CA ASP A 3 30.18 4.49 13.17
C ASP A 3 29.85 3.04 12.77
N ARG A 4 30.88 2.22 12.50
CA ARG A 4 30.74 0.82 12.05
C ARG A 4 29.82 0.02 12.98
N SER A 5 29.74 0.44 14.25
CA SER A 5 28.85 -0.04 15.29
C SER A 5 27.36 0.04 14.89
N LEU A 6 26.90 1.13 14.28
CA LEU A 6 25.49 1.32 13.89
C LEU A 6 25.12 0.47 12.68
N MET A 7 26.01 0.35 11.70
CA MET A 7 25.83 -0.55 10.57
C MET A 7 25.77 -2.00 11.05
N TYR A 8 26.68 -2.39 11.94
CA TYR A 8 26.69 -3.70 12.56
C TYR A 8 25.38 -3.98 13.32
N LEU A 9 24.88 -3.03 14.11
CA LEU A 9 23.64 -3.17 14.86
C LEU A 9 22.42 -3.29 13.93
N ALA A 10 22.30 -2.44 12.90
CA ALA A 10 21.22 -2.51 11.93
C ALA A 10 21.21 -3.83 11.16
N ALA A 11 22.39 -4.30 10.73
CA ALA A 11 22.55 -5.58 10.05
C ALA A 11 22.17 -6.74 10.99
N ARG A 12 22.68 -6.75 12.22
CA ARG A 12 22.43 -7.82 13.20
C ARG A 12 20.96 -7.88 13.60
N GLN A 13 20.28 -6.76 13.79
CA GLN A 13 18.85 -6.74 14.07
C GLN A 13 18.02 -7.25 12.88
N SER A 14 18.40 -6.88 11.65
CA SER A 14 17.73 -7.36 10.44
C SER A 14 17.87 -8.88 10.29
N ILE A 15 19.09 -9.39 10.47
CA ILE A 15 19.39 -10.82 10.42
C ILE A 15 18.69 -11.57 11.57
N GLY A 16 18.75 -11.03 12.79
CA GLY A 16 18.08 -11.63 13.96
C GLY A 16 16.57 -11.70 13.79
N GLY A 17 15.96 -10.65 13.26
CA GLY A 17 14.53 -10.62 12.93
C GLY A 17 14.16 -11.62 11.83
N LEU A 18 15.01 -11.77 10.80
CA LEU A 18 14.82 -12.77 9.75
C LEU A 18 14.92 -14.20 10.32
N LYS A 19 15.96 -14.48 11.11
CA LYS A 19 16.14 -15.77 11.79
C LYS A 19 14.94 -16.12 12.67
N TYR A 20 14.41 -15.14 13.41
CA TYR A 20 13.22 -15.33 14.25
C TYR A 20 11.95 -15.62 13.43
N ARG A 21 11.77 -14.97 12.27
CA ARG A 21 10.64 -15.25 11.37
C ARG A 21 10.75 -16.63 10.73
N LEU A 22 11.97 -17.00 10.32
CA LEU A 22 12.26 -18.33 9.77
C LEU A 22 12.06 -19.43 10.82
N SER A 23 12.47 -19.21 12.07
CA SER A 23 12.24 -20.20 13.13
C SER A 23 10.75 -20.41 13.44
N ARG A 24 9.91 -19.38 13.26
CA ARG A 24 8.45 -19.53 13.37
C ARG A 24 7.83 -20.38 12.28
N LEU A 25 8.47 -20.56 11.13
CA LEU A 25 7.99 -21.48 10.08
C LEU A 25 7.93 -22.93 10.56
N LYS A 26 8.56 -23.27 11.70
CA LYS A 26 8.38 -24.58 12.35
C LYS A 26 6.94 -24.83 12.83
N ASN A 27 6.16 -23.79 13.10
CA ASN A 27 4.75 -23.99 13.47
C ASN A 27 3.88 -24.06 12.20
N PRO A 28 2.95 -25.05 12.10
CA PRO A 28 2.13 -25.24 10.91
C PRO A 28 1.31 -24.00 10.55
N ARG A 29 0.87 -23.24 11.56
CA ARG A 29 0.18 -21.95 11.40
C ARG A 29 0.94 -20.92 10.54
N TYR A 30 2.27 -20.97 10.52
CA TYR A 30 3.11 -20.07 9.71
C TYR A 30 3.68 -20.75 8.47
N LEU A 31 3.81 -22.08 8.48
CA LEU A 31 4.32 -22.86 7.35
C LEU A 31 3.37 -22.83 6.16
N VAL A 32 2.08 -23.13 6.38
CA VAL A 32 1.07 -23.20 5.31
C VAL A 32 1.02 -21.93 4.45
N PRO A 33 0.86 -20.71 5.02
CA PRO A 33 0.85 -19.49 4.20
C PRO A 33 2.20 -19.21 3.54
N ALA A 34 3.32 -19.62 4.13
CA ALA A 34 4.64 -19.45 3.50
C ALA A 34 4.80 -20.35 2.28
N VAL A 35 4.39 -21.63 2.38
CA VAL A 35 4.39 -22.57 1.25
C VAL A 35 3.47 -22.08 0.14
N LEU A 36 2.25 -21.63 0.48
CA LEU A 36 1.34 -21.06 -0.52
C LEU A 36 1.93 -19.81 -1.20
N ALA A 37 2.58 -18.93 -0.45
CA ALA A 37 3.24 -17.76 -1.01
C ALA A 37 4.40 -18.15 -1.93
N ILE A 38 5.23 -19.13 -1.56
CA ILE A 38 6.34 -19.63 -2.39
C ILE A 38 5.79 -20.33 -3.63
N ALA A 39 4.77 -21.18 -3.51
CA ALA A 39 4.15 -21.88 -4.63
C ALA A 39 3.52 -20.88 -5.61
N TYR A 40 2.82 -19.87 -5.10
CA TYR A 40 2.31 -18.78 -5.91
C TYR A 40 3.43 -18.02 -6.61
N PHE A 41 4.50 -17.68 -5.87
CA PHE A 41 5.64 -16.96 -6.42
C PHE A 41 6.33 -17.79 -7.51
N TRP A 42 6.49 -19.09 -7.31
CA TRP A 42 7.00 -20.03 -8.30
C TRP A 42 6.05 -20.14 -9.50
N MET A 43 4.74 -20.13 -9.32
CA MET A 43 3.78 -20.18 -10.41
C MET A 43 3.83 -18.91 -11.26
N SER A 44 3.83 -17.73 -10.63
CA SER A 44 3.89 -16.43 -11.31
C SER A 44 5.25 -16.18 -11.95
N PHE A 45 6.35 -16.44 -11.24
CA PHE A 45 7.72 -16.08 -11.63
C PHE A 45 8.60 -17.24 -12.13
N GLY A 46 8.29 -18.50 -11.80
CA GLY A 46 9.01 -19.68 -12.29
C GLY A 46 8.32 -20.37 -13.48
N PHE A 47 7.05 -20.77 -13.33
CA PHE A 47 6.35 -21.64 -14.29
C PHE A 47 6.01 -20.94 -15.62
N ALA A 48 5.59 -19.68 -15.57
CA ALA A 48 5.35 -18.90 -16.78
C ALA A 48 6.62 -18.71 -17.64
N GLY A 49 7.81 -18.62 -17.02
CA GLY A 49 9.08 -18.47 -17.74
C GLY A 49 9.58 -19.74 -18.45
N LEU A 50 9.06 -20.93 -18.08
CA LEU A 50 9.40 -22.21 -18.73
C LEU A 50 8.52 -22.52 -19.95
N ARG A 51 7.35 -21.88 -20.07
CA ARG A 51 6.36 -22.16 -21.14
C ARG A 51 6.19 -21.04 -22.16
N SER A 52 6.52 -19.79 -21.83
CA SER A 52 6.48 -18.69 -22.80
C SER A 52 7.84 -18.55 -23.49
N SER A 53 8.01 -19.21 -24.64
CA SER A 53 9.15 -18.93 -25.53
C SER A 53 9.04 -17.54 -26.18
N GLU A 54 7.87 -16.91 -26.11
CA GLU A 54 7.63 -15.53 -26.52
C GLU A 54 7.92 -14.60 -25.35
N ARG A 55 9.05 -13.89 -25.43
CA ARG A 55 9.28 -12.70 -24.61
C ARG A 55 8.20 -11.67 -25.00
N PRO A 56 7.61 -10.94 -24.05
CA PRO A 56 6.64 -9.90 -24.33
C PRO A 56 7.23 -8.87 -25.32
N PRO A 57 6.43 -8.31 -26.25
CA PRO A 57 6.86 -7.32 -27.22
C PRO A 57 7.49 -6.07 -26.59
N ALA A 58 8.23 -5.35 -27.44
CA ALA A 58 9.24 -4.34 -27.11
C ALA A 58 8.73 -2.98 -26.55
N ASP A 59 7.58 -2.96 -25.85
CA ASP A 59 6.85 -1.73 -25.49
C ASP A 59 6.60 -1.53 -23.98
N VAL A 60 7.17 -2.37 -23.10
CA VAL A 60 6.99 -2.21 -21.65
C VAL A 60 7.83 -1.06 -21.08
N ALA A 61 9.05 -0.88 -21.60
CA ALA A 61 9.96 0.16 -21.14
C ALA A 61 9.40 1.59 -21.33
N PRO A 62 8.83 1.97 -22.50
CA PRO A 62 8.18 3.27 -22.69
C PRO A 62 7.05 3.54 -21.70
N LEU A 63 6.21 2.55 -21.43
CA LEU A 63 5.08 2.68 -20.50
C LEU A 63 5.57 2.87 -19.06
N LEU A 64 6.58 2.12 -18.63
CA LEU A 64 7.21 2.31 -17.32
C LEU A 64 7.77 3.73 -17.19
N ARG A 65 8.49 4.23 -18.19
CA ARG A 65 9.03 5.60 -18.19
C ARG A 65 7.93 6.65 -18.06
N LEU A 66 6.78 6.40 -18.70
CA LEU A 66 5.64 7.31 -18.75
C LEU A 66 4.86 7.35 -17.43
N PHE A 67 4.57 6.19 -16.83
CA PHE A 67 3.67 6.11 -15.67
C PHE A 67 4.38 6.16 -14.31
N VAL A 68 5.61 5.64 -14.21
CA VAL A 68 6.32 5.57 -12.93
C VAL A 68 6.60 6.96 -12.38
N GLY A 69 6.98 7.92 -13.22
CA GLY A 69 7.25 9.30 -12.80
C GLY A 69 6.05 9.97 -12.13
N PRO A 70 4.92 10.20 -12.84
CA PRO A 70 3.71 10.78 -12.27
C PRO A 70 3.15 9.97 -11.10
N GLY A 71 3.16 8.64 -11.20
CA GLY A 71 2.73 7.75 -10.12
C GLY A 71 3.53 7.97 -8.85
N LEU A 72 4.86 8.10 -8.95
CA LEU A 72 5.72 8.46 -7.83
C LEU A 72 5.44 9.87 -7.32
N GLY A 73 5.23 10.86 -8.20
CA GLY A 73 4.85 12.21 -7.79
C GLY A 73 3.57 12.24 -6.94
N LEU A 74 2.55 11.49 -7.35
CA LEU A 74 1.30 11.34 -6.58
C LEU A 74 1.51 10.60 -5.27
N LEU A 75 2.32 9.54 -5.25
CA LEU A 75 2.68 8.84 -4.01
C LEU A 75 3.41 9.78 -3.05
N PHE A 76 4.30 10.64 -3.55
CA PHE A 76 4.98 11.65 -2.75
C PHE A 76 3.97 12.61 -2.16
N ALA A 77 3.09 13.20 -2.97
CA ALA A 77 2.02 14.07 -2.51
C ALA A 77 1.17 13.41 -1.42
N MET A 78 0.78 12.15 -1.62
CA MET A 78 0.02 11.37 -0.64
C MET A 78 0.76 11.22 0.69
N THR A 79 2.08 11.01 0.70
CA THR A 79 2.80 10.93 1.98
C THR A 79 2.65 12.21 2.80
N TRP A 80 2.67 13.39 2.17
CA TRP A 80 2.48 14.69 2.82
C TRP A 80 1.05 14.93 3.27
N VAL A 81 0.06 14.60 2.43
CA VAL A 81 -1.37 14.73 2.76
C VAL A 81 -1.76 13.82 3.93
N PHE A 82 -1.14 12.64 4.02
CA PHE A 82 -1.43 11.65 5.08
C PHE A 82 -0.41 11.63 6.22
N SER A 83 0.61 12.49 6.19
CA SER A 83 1.59 12.66 7.27
C SER A 83 1.02 13.32 8.55
N PRO A 84 0.04 14.25 8.51
CA PRO A 84 -0.49 14.89 9.72
C PRO A 84 -0.97 13.86 10.75
N GLY A 85 -0.26 13.79 11.88
CA GLY A 85 -0.53 12.84 12.96
C GLY A 85 0.22 11.51 12.88
N ARG A 86 1.07 11.30 11.87
CA ARG A 86 2.06 10.21 11.89
C ARG A 86 3.18 10.60 12.85
N PRO A 87 3.49 9.75 13.84
CA PRO A 87 4.60 10.01 14.74
C PRO A 87 5.89 10.18 13.93
N ALA A 88 6.73 11.13 14.36
CA ALA A 88 8.13 11.24 13.96
C ALA A 88 8.80 9.85 14.05
N PRO A 89 9.90 9.59 13.31
CA PRO A 89 10.45 8.25 13.07
C PRO A 89 10.24 7.28 14.23
N ALA A 90 9.21 6.44 14.13
CA ALA A 90 8.76 5.66 15.27
C ALA A 90 9.80 4.57 15.58
N PHE A 91 10.60 4.78 16.63
CA PHE A 91 11.39 3.71 17.22
C PHE A 91 10.45 2.76 17.96
N SER A 92 10.79 1.47 17.93
CA SER A 92 10.15 0.55 18.85
C SER A 92 10.54 0.89 20.29
N ARG A 93 9.73 0.50 21.28
CA ARG A 93 10.02 0.70 22.70
C ARG A 93 11.39 0.14 23.10
N ALA A 94 11.75 -1.02 22.57
CA ALA A 94 13.05 -1.66 22.80
C ALA A 94 14.20 -0.85 22.19
N GLU A 95 14.02 -0.34 20.96
CA GLU A 95 15.02 0.52 20.31
C GLU A 95 15.17 1.86 21.02
N ALA A 96 14.07 2.47 21.45
CA ALA A 96 14.13 3.73 22.19
C ALA A 96 14.86 3.54 23.54
N GLY A 97 14.54 2.48 24.28
CA GLY A 97 15.24 2.16 25.52
C GLY A 97 16.74 1.91 25.32
N GLN A 98 17.15 1.28 24.22
CA GLN A 98 18.57 1.01 23.95
C GLN A 98 19.32 2.20 23.36
N LEU A 99 18.73 2.88 22.37
CA LEU A 99 19.40 3.95 21.63
C LEU A 99 19.44 5.26 22.41
N PHE A 100 18.39 5.62 23.16
CA PHE A 100 18.39 6.87 23.92
C PHE A 100 19.17 6.79 25.24
N MET A 101 19.60 5.60 25.66
CA MET A 101 20.56 5.45 26.77
C MET A 101 22.01 5.71 26.35
N LEU A 102 22.28 5.72 25.04
CA LEU A 102 23.60 6.01 24.48
C LEU A 102 23.68 7.49 24.10
N PRO A 103 24.86 8.13 24.20
CA PRO A 103 25.08 9.48 23.68
C PRO A 103 25.16 9.45 22.14
N VAL A 104 24.06 9.12 21.47
CA VAL A 104 23.98 9.07 20.00
C VAL A 104 23.55 10.40 19.45
N SER A 105 24.36 10.93 18.52
CA SER A 105 23.99 12.13 17.79
C SER A 105 22.72 11.91 16.96
N ARG A 106 21.96 13.00 16.75
CA ARG A 106 20.80 13.00 15.85
C ARG A 106 21.10 12.45 14.46
N ARG A 107 22.31 12.73 13.93
CA ARG A 107 22.76 12.22 12.64
C ARG A 107 22.80 10.68 12.64
N ALA A 108 23.36 10.09 13.69
CA ALA A 108 23.39 8.64 13.89
C ALA A 108 21.98 8.02 13.92
N LEU A 109 21.02 8.65 14.59
CA LEU A 109 19.63 8.16 14.66
C LEU A 109 18.92 8.20 13.29
N ILE A 110 19.12 9.28 12.52
CA ILE A 110 18.57 9.40 11.16
C ILE A 110 19.20 8.37 10.23
N THR A 111 20.53 8.22 10.27
CA THR A 111 21.26 7.24 9.45
C THR A 111 20.85 5.81 9.81
N TYR A 112 20.75 5.47 11.10
CA TYR A 112 20.26 4.17 11.54
C TYR A 112 18.85 3.88 11.00
N ARG A 113 17.96 4.87 11.02
CA ARG A 113 16.60 4.72 10.50
C ARG A 113 16.57 4.42 9.00
N LEU A 114 17.50 4.98 8.24
CA LEU A 114 17.67 4.75 6.81
C LEU A 114 18.30 3.38 6.53
N LEU A 115 19.23 2.92 7.36
CA LEU A 115 19.87 1.61 7.19
C LEU A 115 18.93 0.44 7.54
N ARG A 116 18.02 0.63 8.49
CA ARG A 116 17.12 -0.41 8.97
C ARG A 116 16.29 -1.11 7.88
N PRO A 117 15.61 -0.41 6.96
CA PRO A 117 14.79 -1.06 5.94
C PRO A 117 15.57 -1.55 4.71
N GLN A 118 16.90 -1.43 4.66
CA GLN A 118 17.67 -1.71 3.44
C GLN A 118 17.53 -3.14 2.95
N LEU A 119 17.48 -4.12 3.85
CA LEU A 119 17.26 -5.52 3.45
C LEU A 119 15.88 -5.71 2.80
N SER A 120 14.85 -5.03 3.30
CA SER A 120 13.52 -5.05 2.66
C SER A 120 13.53 -4.33 1.31
N PHE A 121 14.32 -3.26 1.16
CA PHE A 121 14.44 -2.54 -0.10
C PHE A 121 15.19 -3.35 -1.15
N LEU A 122 16.23 -4.09 -0.76
CA LEU A 122 16.92 -5.05 -1.61
C LEU A 122 15.99 -6.18 -2.05
N LEU A 123 15.10 -6.67 -1.19
CA LEU A 123 14.08 -7.64 -1.60
C LEU A 123 13.15 -7.05 -2.66
N VAL A 124 12.64 -5.82 -2.47
CA VAL A 124 11.81 -5.14 -3.49
C VAL A 124 12.56 -4.94 -4.80
N ALA A 125 13.84 -4.58 -4.73
CA ALA A 125 14.72 -4.46 -5.90
C ALA A 125 14.90 -5.81 -6.62
N GLY A 126 15.09 -6.90 -5.88
CA GLY A 126 15.15 -8.25 -6.44
C GLY A 126 13.84 -8.67 -7.10
N LEU A 127 12.69 -8.34 -6.50
CA LEU A 127 11.39 -8.57 -7.10
C LEU A 127 11.20 -7.78 -8.40
N ALA A 128 11.66 -6.53 -8.43
CA ALA A 128 11.65 -5.71 -9.65
C ALA A 128 12.57 -6.30 -10.73
N ALA A 129 13.75 -6.81 -10.35
CA ALA A 129 14.67 -7.51 -11.25
C ALA A 129 14.01 -8.76 -11.87
N LEU A 130 13.34 -9.57 -11.05
CA LEU A 130 12.63 -10.76 -11.51
C LEU A 130 11.47 -10.40 -12.45
N GLY A 131 10.71 -9.35 -12.13
CA GLY A 131 9.68 -8.82 -13.03
C GLY A 131 10.25 -8.34 -14.36
N ALA A 132 11.38 -7.63 -14.33
CA ALA A 132 12.05 -7.13 -15.53
C ALA A 132 12.75 -8.22 -16.35
N SER A 133 13.22 -9.32 -15.74
CA SER A 133 13.79 -10.47 -16.45
C SER A 133 12.83 -11.17 -17.40
N ARG A 134 11.54 -10.87 -17.26
CA ARG A 134 10.49 -11.32 -18.17
C ARG A 134 10.32 -10.41 -19.38
N SER A 135 10.81 -9.17 -19.36
CA SER A 135 10.67 -8.21 -20.45
C SER A 135 11.87 -8.27 -21.40
N ALA A 136 11.65 -8.11 -22.70
CA ALA A 136 12.75 -8.04 -23.66
C ALA A 136 13.54 -6.72 -23.56
N ASP A 137 12.88 -5.60 -23.22
CA ASP A 137 13.50 -4.27 -23.28
C ASP A 137 14.03 -3.76 -21.95
N VAL A 138 13.63 -4.37 -20.84
CA VAL A 138 13.96 -3.87 -19.52
C VAL A 138 15.10 -4.69 -18.96
N ASN A 139 16.25 -4.06 -18.78
CA ASN A 139 17.38 -4.71 -18.14
C ASN A 139 17.06 -5.01 -16.66
N PRO A 140 17.15 -6.27 -16.20
CA PRO A 140 16.85 -6.65 -14.82
C PRO A 140 17.67 -5.89 -13.78
N LEU A 141 18.94 -5.61 -14.09
CA LEU A 141 19.83 -4.88 -13.19
C LEU A 141 19.43 -3.41 -13.07
N PHE A 142 18.98 -2.79 -14.16
CA PHE A 142 18.50 -1.41 -14.15
C PHE A 142 17.17 -1.30 -13.40
N ALA A 143 16.25 -2.22 -13.62
CA ALA A 143 15.00 -2.29 -12.85
C ALA A 143 15.27 -2.48 -11.34
N ALA A 144 16.22 -3.35 -10.98
CA ALA A 144 16.62 -3.55 -9.59
C ALA A 144 17.20 -2.27 -8.97
N GLY A 145 18.18 -1.65 -9.64
CA GLY A 145 18.82 -0.42 -9.20
C GLY A 145 17.82 0.74 -9.09
N GLY A 146 16.94 0.89 -10.09
CA GLY A 146 15.89 1.90 -10.10
C GLY A 146 14.88 1.72 -8.99
N ALA A 147 14.36 0.50 -8.80
CA ALA A 147 13.45 0.20 -7.70
C ALA A 147 14.11 0.48 -6.33
N TYR A 148 15.38 0.12 -6.15
CA TYR A 148 16.11 0.40 -4.91
C TYR A 148 16.21 1.90 -4.63
N VAL A 149 16.56 2.72 -5.63
CA VAL A 149 16.65 4.19 -5.50
C VAL A 149 15.27 4.78 -5.20
N VAL A 150 14.24 4.36 -5.94
CA VAL A 150 12.85 4.84 -5.80
C VAL A 150 12.30 4.57 -4.39
N VAL A 151 12.50 3.37 -3.87
CA VAL A 151 12.00 3.00 -2.53
C VAL A 151 12.75 3.77 -1.43
N ASN A 152 14.07 3.97 -1.59
CA ASN A 152 14.83 4.83 -0.69
C ASN A 152 14.31 6.28 -0.71
N LEU A 153 14.04 6.82 -1.89
CA LEU A 153 13.51 8.16 -2.07
C LEU A 153 12.13 8.32 -1.41
N LEU A 154 11.23 7.36 -1.61
CA LEU A 154 9.91 7.32 -0.94
C LEU A 154 10.04 7.28 0.58
N SER A 155 10.96 6.46 1.10
CA SER A 155 11.22 6.34 2.54
C SER A 155 11.73 7.66 3.14
N LEU A 156 12.68 8.31 2.46
CA LEU A 156 13.19 9.63 2.84
C LEU A 156 12.11 10.71 2.79
N ASN A 157 11.30 10.73 1.74
CA ASN A 157 10.20 11.68 1.60
C ASN A 157 9.16 11.50 2.72
N ALA A 158 8.77 10.26 3.03
CA ALA A 158 7.87 9.98 4.15
C ALA A 158 8.46 10.42 5.51
N MET A 159 9.78 10.26 5.69
CA MET A 159 10.48 10.73 6.88
C MET A 159 10.49 12.26 6.97
N ALA A 160 10.87 12.95 5.89
CA ALA A 160 10.85 14.41 5.79
C ALA A 160 9.46 14.98 6.06
N ALA A 161 8.42 14.38 5.46
CA ALA A 161 7.04 14.74 5.66
C ALA A 161 6.62 14.59 7.14
N SER A 162 7.03 13.51 7.81
CA SER A 162 6.71 13.31 9.23
C SER A 162 7.40 14.35 10.12
N LEU A 163 8.66 14.69 9.84
CA LEU A 163 9.41 15.67 10.62
C LEU A 163 8.84 17.07 10.45
N LEU A 164 8.52 17.48 9.20
CA LEU A 164 7.99 18.81 8.93
C LEU A 164 6.56 18.97 9.48
N CYS A 165 5.68 17.98 9.29
CA CYS A 165 4.33 18.04 9.87
C CYS A 165 4.36 18.11 11.40
N ASN A 166 5.27 17.40 12.07
CA ASN A 166 5.42 17.51 13.52
C ASN A 166 5.94 18.89 13.95
N ARG A 167 6.91 19.46 13.22
CA ARG A 167 7.37 20.84 13.45
C ARG A 167 6.24 21.85 13.27
N MET A 168 5.44 21.71 12.22
CA MET A 168 4.27 22.57 11.97
C MET A 168 3.20 22.43 13.06
N LYS A 169 2.92 21.20 13.49
CA LYS A 169 1.97 20.91 14.57
C LYS A 169 2.37 21.56 15.89
N ARG A 170 3.67 21.55 16.24
CA ARG A 170 4.19 22.23 17.43
C ARG A 170 4.01 23.75 17.36
N ARG A 171 4.03 24.33 16.17
CA ARG A 171 3.71 25.75 15.92
C ARG A 171 2.21 26.05 15.93
N GLY A 172 1.36 25.09 16.29
CA GLY A 172 -0.09 25.27 16.31
C GLY A 172 -0.76 25.27 14.93
N ILE A 173 -0.03 24.95 13.85
CA ILE A 173 -0.58 24.97 12.50
C ILE A 173 -1.61 23.83 12.34
N PRO A 174 -2.83 24.10 11.86
CA PRO A 174 -3.87 23.09 11.72
C PRO A 174 -3.50 22.04 10.66
N SER A 175 -4.08 20.85 10.78
CA SER A 175 -3.75 19.69 9.94
C SER A 175 -3.97 19.90 8.44
N ILE A 176 -4.91 20.77 8.05
CA ILE A 176 -5.20 21.06 6.64
C ILE A 176 -4.05 21.84 6.00
N LEU A 177 -3.49 22.81 6.74
CA LEU A 177 -2.34 23.58 6.31
C LEU A 177 -1.11 22.66 6.27
N GLN A 178 -0.94 21.72 7.20
CA GLN A 178 0.19 20.76 7.16
C GLN A 178 0.28 19.93 5.86
N ALA A 179 -0.82 19.81 5.10
CA ALA A 179 -0.85 19.08 3.83
C ALA A 179 -0.45 19.93 2.60
N TRP A 180 -0.21 21.24 2.76
CA TRP A 180 0.11 22.15 1.65
C TRP A 180 1.28 21.67 0.76
N PRO A 181 2.40 21.11 1.28
CA PRO A 181 3.48 20.65 0.40
C PRO A 181 3.02 19.50 -0.50
N GLY A 182 2.18 18.61 0.03
CA GLY A 182 1.58 17.52 -0.74
C GLY A 182 0.62 18.02 -1.81
N LEU A 183 -0.19 19.02 -1.49
CA LEU A 183 -1.10 19.64 -2.46
C LEU A 183 -0.33 20.33 -3.60
N LEU A 184 0.79 21.01 -3.31
CA LEU A 184 1.63 21.58 -4.34
C LEU A 184 2.28 20.53 -5.24
N ILE A 185 2.77 19.42 -4.67
CA ILE A 185 3.31 18.31 -5.47
C ILE A 185 2.20 17.69 -6.33
N ALA A 186 1.00 17.49 -5.77
CA ALA A 186 -0.14 16.97 -6.53
C ALA A 186 -0.54 17.93 -7.66
N ALA A 187 -0.61 19.23 -7.38
CA ALA A 187 -0.91 20.24 -8.40
C ALA A 187 0.16 20.28 -9.49
N TRP A 188 1.44 20.16 -9.13
CA TRP A 188 2.54 20.11 -10.08
C TRP A 188 2.43 18.93 -11.06
N VAL A 189 1.93 17.78 -10.60
CA VAL A 189 1.65 16.61 -11.46
C VAL A 189 0.37 16.77 -12.27
N VAL A 190 -0.72 17.19 -11.62
CA VAL A 190 -2.07 17.13 -12.20
C VAL A 190 -2.40 18.33 -13.08
N VAL A 191 -1.97 19.54 -12.73
CA VAL A 191 -2.35 20.77 -13.45
C VAL A 191 -1.90 20.73 -14.91
N PRO A 192 -0.65 20.35 -15.27
CA PRO A 192 -0.25 20.34 -16.68
C PRO A 192 -0.97 19.24 -17.49
N LEU A 193 -1.41 18.16 -16.84
CA LEU A 193 -2.26 17.14 -17.45
C LEU A 193 -3.69 17.66 -17.68
N ALA A 194 -4.28 18.30 -16.67
CA ALA A 194 -5.65 18.81 -16.69
C ALA A 194 -5.84 19.98 -17.67
N LEU A 195 -4.88 20.91 -17.77
CA LEU A 195 -4.95 22.05 -18.68
C LEU A 195 -5.04 21.64 -20.16
N ASN A 196 -4.63 20.41 -20.49
CA ASN A 196 -4.63 19.89 -21.86
C ASN A 196 -5.65 18.77 -22.08
N TRP A 197 -6.51 18.51 -21.10
CA TRP A 197 -7.52 17.45 -21.16
C TRP A 197 -8.51 17.65 -22.32
N ARG A 198 -8.84 18.90 -22.64
CA ARG A 198 -9.73 19.24 -23.77
C ARG A 198 -9.17 18.80 -25.13
N SER A 199 -7.85 18.64 -25.25
CA SER A 199 -7.22 18.14 -26.48
C SER A 199 -7.39 16.62 -26.62
N PHE A 200 -7.41 15.91 -25.49
CA PHE A 200 -7.69 14.47 -25.45
C PHE A 200 -9.15 14.19 -25.82
N GLU A 201 -10.12 14.94 -25.27
CA GLU A 201 -11.54 14.75 -25.58
C GLU A 201 -11.90 14.91 -27.07
N ARG A 202 -11.08 15.62 -27.84
CA ARG A 202 -11.27 15.82 -29.29
C ARG A 202 -10.51 14.83 -30.15
N GLY A 203 -9.54 14.11 -29.58
CA GLY A 203 -8.74 13.12 -30.28
C GLY A 203 -9.35 11.72 -30.16
N SER A 204 -9.28 10.94 -31.22
CA SER A 204 -9.57 9.50 -31.18
C SER A 204 -8.35 8.66 -30.74
N GLU A 205 -7.24 9.31 -30.40
CA GLU A 205 -6.01 8.61 -30.04
C GLU A 205 -6.10 7.94 -28.66
N PRO A 206 -5.48 6.75 -28.52
CA PRO A 206 -5.41 6.09 -27.23
C PRO A 206 -4.65 6.97 -26.23
N ILE A 207 -5.10 6.96 -24.98
CA ILE A 207 -4.61 7.88 -23.92
C ILE A 207 -3.10 7.78 -23.68
N TYR A 208 -2.46 6.63 -23.94
CA TYR A 208 -1.01 6.50 -23.87
C TYR A 208 -0.27 7.36 -24.91
N ALA A 209 -0.80 7.44 -26.15
CA ALA A 209 -0.17 8.18 -27.23
C ALA A 209 -0.22 9.68 -26.93
N TRP A 210 -1.40 10.14 -26.51
CA TRP A 210 -1.61 11.50 -25.99
C TRP A 210 -0.69 11.83 -24.81
N LEU A 211 -0.61 10.92 -23.83
CA LEU A 211 0.22 11.13 -22.63
C LEU A 211 1.71 11.14 -22.98
N ARG A 212 2.15 10.27 -23.90
CA ARG A 212 3.53 10.20 -24.41
C ARG A 212 3.91 11.49 -25.12
N GLU A 213 3.10 11.95 -26.07
CA GLU A 213 3.33 13.21 -26.78
C GLU A 213 3.44 14.38 -25.79
N ARG A 214 2.56 14.43 -24.79
CA ARG A 214 2.53 15.54 -23.83
C ARG A 214 3.65 15.51 -22.80
N MET A 215 4.07 14.33 -22.36
CA MET A 215 5.19 14.17 -21.42
C MET A 215 6.55 14.26 -22.10
N THR A 216 6.60 14.16 -23.43
CA THR A 216 7.83 14.30 -24.22
C THR A 216 7.97 15.67 -24.88
N GLY A 217 6.87 16.40 -25.15
CA GLY A 217 6.88 17.71 -25.79
C GLY A 217 6.52 18.91 -24.89
N GLY A 218 7.02 20.09 -25.27
CA GLY A 218 6.62 21.40 -24.74
C GLY A 218 6.98 21.69 -23.27
N MET A 219 6.29 22.66 -22.65
CA MET A 219 6.53 23.06 -21.26
C MET A 219 6.25 21.93 -20.25
N ALA A 220 5.33 21.02 -20.56
CA ALA A 220 5.01 19.91 -19.68
C ALA A 220 6.20 18.94 -19.51
N ALA A 221 7.00 18.73 -20.57
CA ALA A 221 8.21 17.91 -20.51
C ALA A 221 9.29 18.53 -19.61
N THR A 222 9.46 19.86 -19.65
CA THR A 222 10.40 20.59 -18.78
C THR A 222 9.94 20.56 -17.33
N VAL A 223 8.66 20.81 -17.09
CA VAL A 223 8.07 20.82 -15.74
C VAL A 223 8.16 19.42 -15.11
N HIS A 224 7.87 18.35 -15.86
CA HIS A 224 7.93 16.97 -15.36
C HIS A 224 9.31 16.33 -15.46
N TRP A 225 10.33 17.07 -15.88
CA TRP A 225 11.66 16.50 -16.12
C TRP A 225 12.20 15.68 -14.92
N PRO A 226 12.12 16.14 -13.66
CA PRO A 226 12.58 15.34 -12.52
C PRO A 226 11.81 14.02 -12.36
N LEU A 227 10.49 14.03 -12.58
CA LEU A 227 9.67 12.81 -12.50
C LEU A 227 9.95 11.87 -13.66
N LYS A 228 10.17 12.42 -14.86
CA LYS A 228 10.57 11.65 -16.05
C LYS A 228 11.87 10.90 -15.78
N GLN A 229 12.84 11.54 -15.11
CA GLN A 229 14.08 10.85 -14.76
C GLN A 229 13.88 9.71 -13.76
N LEU A 230 12.96 9.84 -12.80
CA LEU A 230 12.59 8.74 -11.91
C LEU A 230 11.95 7.55 -12.65
N GLY A 231 11.12 7.83 -13.67
CA GLY A 231 10.60 6.80 -14.57
C GLY A 231 11.67 6.15 -15.43
N ASN A 232 12.64 6.95 -15.90
CA ASN A 232 13.78 6.48 -16.68
C ASN A 232 14.65 5.49 -15.91
N ILE A 233 14.81 5.61 -14.58
CA ILE A 233 15.65 4.68 -13.82
C ILE A 233 15.13 3.24 -13.90
N VAL A 234 13.81 3.07 -13.84
CA VAL A 234 13.17 1.73 -13.80
C VAL A 234 13.01 1.15 -15.21
N GLY A 235 12.72 2.01 -16.20
CA GLY A 235 12.51 1.60 -17.59
C GLY A 235 13.72 1.79 -18.51
N ALA A 236 14.93 2.03 -17.99
CA ALA A 236 16.10 2.27 -18.82
C ALA A 236 16.47 1.04 -19.67
N THR A 237 16.80 1.30 -20.92
CA THR A 237 17.37 0.34 -21.88
C THR A 237 18.89 0.51 -21.95
N ASP A 238 19.35 1.75 -21.77
CA ASP A 238 20.75 2.16 -21.99
C ASP A 238 21.40 2.66 -20.71
N VAL A 239 22.71 2.42 -20.58
CA VAL A 239 23.53 2.83 -19.42
C VAL A 239 23.47 4.34 -19.19
N SER A 240 23.43 5.15 -20.27
CA SER A 240 23.37 6.61 -20.18
C SER A 240 22.05 7.08 -19.55
N THR A 241 20.92 6.58 -20.05
CA THR A 241 19.59 6.90 -19.53
C THR A 241 19.43 6.45 -18.08
N PHE A 242 19.96 5.26 -17.76
CA PHE A 242 20.01 4.75 -16.39
C PHE A 242 20.86 5.65 -15.48
N GLY A 243 22.08 6.01 -15.92
CA GLY A 243 23.02 6.80 -15.14
C GLY A 243 22.48 8.19 -14.79
N ILE A 244 21.88 8.89 -15.76
CA ILE A 244 21.23 10.19 -15.53
C ILE A 244 20.06 10.05 -14.55
N GLY A 245 19.25 9.01 -14.74
CA GLY A 245 18.15 8.66 -13.85
C GLY A 245 18.62 8.44 -12.42
N VAL A 246 19.58 7.53 -12.20
CA VAL A 246 20.17 7.25 -10.88
C VAL A 246 20.76 8.50 -10.26
N LEU A 247 21.52 9.29 -11.03
CA LEU A 247 22.11 10.53 -10.53
C LEU A 247 21.02 11.49 -10.02
N SER A 248 19.94 11.69 -10.78
CA SER A 248 18.81 12.53 -10.36
C SER A 248 18.13 11.99 -9.08
N GLY A 249 17.96 10.67 -8.97
CA GLY A 249 17.39 10.02 -7.81
C GLY A 249 18.29 10.12 -6.57
N VAL A 250 19.61 10.02 -6.74
CA VAL A 250 20.60 10.21 -5.67
C VAL A 250 20.66 11.67 -5.22
N VAL A 251 20.62 12.63 -6.15
CA VAL A 251 20.53 14.06 -5.82
C VAL A 251 19.26 14.34 -5.03
N ALA A 252 18.11 13.82 -5.46
CA ALA A 252 16.85 13.96 -4.73
C ALA A 252 16.88 13.29 -3.35
N CYS A 253 17.48 12.10 -3.23
CA CYS A 253 17.70 11.43 -1.95
C CYS A 253 18.56 12.30 -1.02
N THR A 254 19.65 12.86 -1.55
CA THR A 254 20.59 13.69 -0.80
C THR A 254 19.92 14.99 -0.35
N ALA A 255 19.12 15.62 -1.21
CA ALA A 255 18.35 16.81 -0.87
C ALA A 255 17.33 16.53 0.24
N LEU A 256 16.58 15.42 0.16
CA LEU A 256 15.64 15.02 1.21
C LEU A 256 16.34 14.64 2.51
N PHE A 257 17.52 14.01 2.43
CA PHE A 257 18.34 13.71 3.59
C PHE A 257 18.85 14.99 4.27
N ALA A 258 19.35 15.94 3.48
CA ALA A 258 19.76 17.26 3.96
C ALA A 258 18.58 18.01 4.60
N LEU A 259 17.41 17.98 3.97
CA LEU A 259 16.18 18.54 4.53
C LEU A 259 15.84 17.90 5.89
N CYS A 260 15.94 16.56 6.01
CA CYS A 260 15.75 15.87 7.28
C CYS A 260 16.73 16.35 8.35
N MET A 261 17.98 16.62 7.99
CA MET A 261 18.98 17.16 8.92
C MET A 261 18.67 18.60 9.34
N LEU A 262 18.24 19.45 8.40
CA LEU A 262 17.95 20.87 8.63
C LEU A 262 16.71 21.10 9.51
N ILE A 263 15.73 20.20 9.50
CA ILE A 263 14.52 20.33 10.34
C ILE A 263 14.89 20.11 11.80
N VAL A 264 15.29 21.16 12.54
CA VAL A 264 15.54 21.07 13.99
C VAL A 264 14.21 20.92 14.71
N ALA A 265 13.95 19.72 15.23
CA ALA A 265 12.87 19.43 16.16
C ALA A 265 13.49 18.67 17.35
N PRO A 266 13.11 18.96 18.61
CA PRO A 266 13.62 18.24 19.76
C PRO A 266 13.07 16.82 19.72
N PHE A 267 13.91 15.95 19.17
CA PHE A 267 13.57 14.62 18.67
C PHE A 267 13.46 13.60 19.80
N GLU A 268 14.26 13.74 20.85
CA GLU A 268 14.45 12.72 21.89
C GLU A 268 13.19 12.53 22.74
N GLU A 269 12.67 13.59 23.36
CA GLU A 269 11.45 13.47 24.19
C GLU A 269 10.22 13.04 23.40
N GLU A 270 10.06 13.53 22.17
CA GLU A 270 8.93 13.14 21.33
C GLU A 270 9.07 11.71 20.83
N ALA A 271 10.27 11.30 20.40
CA ALA A 271 10.53 9.93 20.00
C ALA A 271 10.34 8.96 21.17
N LEU A 272 10.72 9.34 22.40
CA LEU A 272 10.50 8.54 23.61
C LEU A 272 9.00 8.42 23.92
N LYS A 273 8.27 9.54 23.99
CA LYS A 273 6.80 9.56 24.21
C LYS A 273 6.06 8.74 23.14
N ILE A 274 6.52 8.81 21.90
CA ILE A 274 5.97 8.05 20.77
C ILE A 274 6.30 6.55 20.88
N ALA A 275 7.55 6.20 21.20
CA ALA A 275 7.99 4.81 21.31
C ALA A 275 7.31 4.12 22.50
N GLU A 276 7.12 4.84 23.60
CA GLU A 276 6.31 4.38 24.72
C GLU A 276 4.84 4.23 24.36
N ALA A 277 4.25 5.21 23.67
CA ALA A 277 2.87 5.09 23.20
C ALA A 277 2.72 3.92 22.22
N GLY A 278 3.68 3.71 21.33
CA GLY A 278 3.74 2.58 20.40
C GLY A 278 3.93 1.24 21.11
N GLY A 279 4.78 1.20 22.14
CA GLY A 279 4.99 0.03 23.00
C GLY A 279 3.74 -0.31 23.81
N ARG A 280 3.10 0.68 24.44
CA ARG A 280 1.81 0.52 25.13
C ARG A 280 0.73 -0.02 24.19
N LYS A 281 0.72 0.43 22.93
CA LYS A 281 -0.18 -0.09 21.88
C LYS A 281 0.13 -1.54 21.51
N LEU A 282 1.41 -1.89 21.35
CA LEU A 282 1.84 -3.25 21.03
C LEU A 282 1.59 -4.21 22.21
N ASP A 283 1.78 -3.75 23.45
CA ASP A 283 1.53 -4.51 24.67
C ASP A 283 0.01 -4.71 24.86
N ALA A 284 -0.80 -3.69 24.55
CA ALA A 284 -2.25 -3.84 24.45
C ALA A 284 -2.69 -4.80 23.33
N MET A 285 -1.94 -4.86 22.21
CA MET A 285 -2.13 -5.87 21.15
C MET A 285 -1.78 -7.29 21.58
N LYS A 286 -0.65 -7.48 22.28
CA LYS A 286 -0.21 -8.79 22.77
C LYS A 286 -1.14 -9.34 23.86
N ARG A 287 -1.74 -8.48 24.70
CA ARG A 287 -2.73 -8.87 25.72
C ARG A 287 -4.15 -9.10 25.15
N GLY A 288 -4.26 -9.45 23.87
CA GLY A 288 -5.52 -9.80 23.22
C GLY A 288 -6.56 -8.67 23.09
N GLY A 289 -6.16 -7.39 23.26
CA GLY A 289 -7.05 -6.22 23.19
C GLY A 289 -6.78 -5.28 22.01
N GLY A 290 -6.10 -5.79 20.99
CA GLY A 290 -5.17 -5.01 20.17
C GLY A 290 -5.71 -3.95 19.24
N ALA A 291 -6.95 -4.09 18.77
CA ALA A 291 -7.59 -3.06 17.97
C ALA A 291 -8.36 -2.05 18.85
N ALA A 292 -8.80 -2.48 20.04
CA ALA A 292 -9.74 -1.76 20.89
C ALA A 292 -9.16 -0.49 21.51
N GLY A 293 -8.03 -0.61 22.23
CA GLY A 293 -7.41 0.52 22.94
C GLY A 293 -6.82 1.58 22.01
N LEU A 294 -6.43 1.17 20.81
CA LEU A 294 -5.92 2.04 19.74
C LEU A 294 -7.02 2.88 19.08
N ARG A 295 -8.27 2.38 19.08
CA ARG A 295 -9.45 3.02 18.46
C ARG A 295 -10.18 3.95 19.44
N LEU A 296 -10.27 3.59 20.72
CA LEU A 296 -10.83 4.43 21.80
C LEU A 296 -10.14 5.80 21.91
N SER A 297 -8.81 5.85 21.75
CA SER A 297 -8.06 7.12 21.77
C SER A 297 -8.26 8.00 20.53
N ARG A 298 -8.65 7.44 19.37
CA ARG A 298 -9.00 8.21 18.16
C ARG A 298 -10.44 8.73 18.18
N LEU A 299 -11.35 8.01 18.84
CA LEU A 299 -12.76 8.40 18.96
C LEU A 299 -12.95 9.69 19.78
N LYS A 300 -12.08 9.96 20.75
CA LYS A 300 -12.12 11.20 21.58
C LYS A 300 -12.00 12.51 20.78
N ASN A 301 -11.44 12.47 19.57
CA ASN A 301 -11.24 13.66 18.72
C ASN A 301 -12.15 13.68 17.47
N ALA A 302 -13.21 12.86 17.43
CA ALA A 302 -14.05 12.73 16.24
C ALA A 302 -15.12 13.84 16.17
N ARG A 303 -15.10 14.63 15.07
CA ARG A 303 -16.20 15.53 14.69
C ARG A 303 -17.50 14.76 14.44
N SER A 304 -18.63 15.45 14.60
CA SER A 304 -19.99 15.02 14.26
C SER A 304 -20.06 14.30 12.90
N THR A 305 -20.80 13.19 12.85
CA THR A 305 -21.01 12.39 11.64
C THR A 305 -21.92 13.10 10.64
N ARG A 306 -21.56 13.05 9.35
CA ARG A 306 -22.41 13.52 8.25
C ARG A 306 -23.58 12.58 7.90
N PHE A 307 -23.59 11.37 8.47
CA PHE A 307 -24.66 10.39 8.30
C PHE A 307 -25.44 10.26 9.61
N PRO A 308 -26.45 11.12 9.87
CA PRO A 308 -27.28 11.00 11.05
C PRO A 308 -28.08 9.69 10.99
N LEU A 309 -28.18 8.99 12.11
CA LEU A 309 -29.09 7.85 12.24
C LEU A 309 -30.48 8.37 12.59
N SER A 310 -31.53 7.74 12.05
CA SER A 310 -32.90 7.97 12.53
C SER A 310 -32.98 7.65 14.03
N PRO A 311 -33.66 8.48 14.85
CA PRO A 311 -33.84 8.23 16.28
C PRO A 311 -34.67 6.98 16.58
N THR A 312 -35.45 6.49 15.60
CA THR A 312 -36.25 5.26 15.72
C THR A 312 -35.85 4.25 14.64
N GLY A 313 -35.77 2.97 15.02
CA GLY A 313 -35.46 1.88 14.09
C GLY A 313 -35.02 0.59 14.77
N LYS A 314 -34.80 -0.46 13.95
CA LYS A 314 -34.30 -1.76 14.42
C LYS A 314 -32.87 -1.63 14.95
N LEU A 315 -32.60 -2.13 16.16
CA LEU A 315 -31.31 -2.03 16.86
C LEU A 315 -30.11 -2.55 16.05
N TRP A 316 -30.29 -3.61 15.24
CA TRP A 316 -29.22 -4.12 14.38
C TRP A 316 -28.70 -3.07 13.37
N ARG A 317 -29.53 -2.11 12.94
CA ARG A 317 -29.11 -1.01 12.06
C ARG A 317 -28.21 -0.01 12.77
N GLY A 318 -28.47 0.23 14.06
CA GLY A 318 -27.62 1.06 14.91
C GLY A 318 -26.23 0.44 15.08
N VAL A 319 -26.17 -0.86 15.39
CA VAL A 319 -24.90 -1.61 15.49
C VAL A 319 -24.15 -1.62 14.15
N PHE A 320 -24.88 -1.85 13.05
CA PHE A 320 -24.33 -1.79 11.70
C PHE A 320 -23.71 -0.42 11.41
N TRP A 321 -24.46 0.66 11.64
CA TRP A 321 -23.98 2.03 11.43
C TRP A 321 -22.79 2.36 12.33
N GLN A 322 -22.84 1.99 13.61
CA GLN A 322 -21.75 2.23 14.55
C GLN A 322 -20.46 1.55 14.09
N THR A 323 -20.56 0.31 13.61
CA THR A 323 -19.42 -0.44 13.08
C THR A 323 -18.89 0.21 11.80
N LEU A 324 -19.78 0.56 10.88
CA LEU A 324 -19.42 1.15 9.59
C LEU A 324 -18.78 2.54 9.76
N VAL A 325 -19.38 3.41 10.55
CA VAL A 325 -18.86 4.74 10.89
C VAL A 325 -17.59 4.64 11.73
N GLY A 326 -17.53 3.70 12.67
CA GLY A 326 -16.34 3.44 13.49
C GLY A 326 -15.14 3.11 12.62
N GLU A 327 -15.29 2.18 11.69
CA GLU A 327 -14.24 1.82 10.73
C GLU A 327 -13.93 2.95 9.74
N TRP A 328 -14.95 3.67 9.28
CA TRP A 328 -14.78 4.81 8.38
C TRP A 328 -13.94 5.93 9.04
N ARG A 329 -14.19 6.22 10.31
CA ARG A 329 -13.46 7.23 11.11
C ARG A 329 -12.03 6.81 11.46
N VAL A 330 -11.75 5.51 11.59
CA VAL A 330 -10.42 5.01 11.99
C VAL A 330 -9.40 5.07 10.83
N GLY A 331 -9.84 5.36 9.62
CA GLY A 331 -8.96 5.60 8.46
C GLY A 331 -8.85 4.40 7.52
N THR A 332 -9.78 3.46 7.59
CA THR A 332 -9.91 2.35 6.64
C THR A 332 -10.10 2.85 5.21
N TRP A 333 -10.73 4.04 5.02
CA TRP A 333 -10.81 4.70 3.72
C TRP A 333 -9.44 5.04 3.13
N LYS A 334 -8.40 5.34 3.92
CA LYS A 334 -7.06 5.62 3.39
C LYS A 334 -6.42 4.37 2.78
N ILE A 335 -6.65 3.22 3.42
CA ILE A 335 -6.17 1.94 2.92
C ILE A 335 -7.00 1.56 1.69
N ALA A 336 -8.32 1.69 1.77
CA ALA A 336 -9.22 1.44 0.64
C ALA A 336 -8.96 2.36 -0.56
N SER A 337 -8.60 3.64 -0.35
CA SER A 337 -8.29 4.58 -1.42
C SER A 337 -6.92 4.31 -2.06
N VAL A 338 -5.91 3.93 -1.27
CA VAL A 338 -4.62 3.49 -1.82
C VAL A 338 -4.80 2.20 -2.62
N VAL A 339 -5.57 1.26 -2.08
CA VAL A 339 -5.92 0.01 -2.74
C VAL A 339 -6.70 0.27 -4.03
N ALA A 340 -7.73 1.11 -4.00
CA ALA A 340 -8.50 1.49 -5.19
C ALA A 340 -7.64 2.23 -6.22
N ALA A 341 -6.74 3.12 -5.79
CA ALA A 341 -5.81 3.82 -6.69
C ALA A 341 -4.81 2.85 -7.34
N VAL A 342 -4.31 1.87 -6.59
CA VAL A 342 -3.45 0.80 -7.15
C VAL A 342 -4.25 -0.03 -8.15
N VAL A 343 -5.49 -0.42 -7.83
CA VAL A 343 -6.36 -1.20 -8.71
C VAL A 343 -6.70 -0.44 -9.99
N LEU A 344 -7.15 0.80 -9.89
CA LEU A 344 -7.46 1.65 -11.04
C LEU A 344 -6.20 1.92 -11.87
N GLY A 345 -5.06 2.16 -11.23
CA GLY A 345 -3.78 2.32 -11.90
C GLY A 345 -3.34 1.05 -12.62
N PHE A 346 -3.58 -0.14 -12.05
CA PHE A 346 -3.24 -1.42 -12.65
C PHE A 346 -4.19 -1.75 -13.82
N SER A 347 -5.50 -1.60 -13.65
CA SER A 347 -6.49 -1.73 -14.73
C SER A 347 -6.16 -0.82 -15.91
N PHE A 348 -5.89 0.45 -15.62
CA PHE A 348 -5.49 1.42 -16.64
C PHE A 348 -4.17 1.04 -17.32
N PHE A 349 -3.20 0.51 -16.58
CA PHE A 349 -1.95 0.03 -17.13
C PHE A 349 -2.16 -1.15 -18.09
N ILE A 350 -3.04 -2.10 -17.75
CA ILE A 350 -3.39 -3.25 -18.59
C ILE A 350 -4.07 -2.82 -19.89
N ASP A 351 -5.03 -1.89 -19.82
CA ASP A 351 -5.75 -1.40 -21.00
C ASP A 351 -4.81 -0.76 -22.04
N ASN A 352 -3.68 -0.21 -21.58
CA ASN A 352 -2.69 0.48 -22.43
C ASN A 352 -1.51 -0.41 -22.85
N LEU A 353 -1.39 -1.64 -22.34
CA LEU A 353 -0.28 -2.55 -22.65
C LEU A 353 -0.48 -3.37 -23.93
N GLY A 354 -1.61 -3.18 -24.62
CA GLY A 354 -1.96 -3.95 -25.81
C GLY A 354 -2.27 -5.43 -25.50
N SER A 355 -2.58 -6.19 -26.55
CA SER A 355 -3.03 -7.59 -26.48
C SER A 355 -1.90 -8.57 -26.16
N ASN A 356 -1.19 -8.39 -25.04
CA ASN A 356 -0.11 -9.26 -24.62
C ASN A 356 -0.56 -10.22 -23.52
N THR A 357 -0.59 -11.50 -23.87
CA THR A 357 -1.02 -12.61 -23.02
C THR A 357 -0.23 -12.72 -21.72
N GLY A 358 1.09 -12.52 -21.74
CA GLY A 358 1.95 -12.70 -20.57
C GLY A 358 1.75 -11.64 -19.49
N VAL A 359 1.55 -10.37 -19.88
CA VAL A 359 1.33 -9.27 -18.93
C VAL A 359 -0.09 -9.31 -18.38
N ALA A 360 -1.08 -9.65 -19.22
CA ALA A 360 -2.45 -9.88 -18.77
C ALA A 360 -2.52 -11.03 -17.74
N LEU A 361 -1.83 -12.15 -17.98
CA LEU A 361 -1.72 -13.25 -17.00
C LEU A 361 -1.06 -12.82 -15.69
N MET A 362 0.03 -12.05 -15.74
CA MET A 362 0.70 -11.56 -14.54
C MET A 362 -0.23 -10.62 -13.76
N ALA A 363 -0.93 -9.74 -14.46
CA ALA A 363 -1.88 -8.81 -13.87
C ALA A 363 -3.11 -9.51 -13.27
N MET A 364 -3.66 -10.51 -13.96
CA MET A 364 -4.70 -11.39 -13.45
C MET A 364 -4.23 -12.11 -12.18
N SER A 365 -3.03 -12.68 -12.20
CA SER A 365 -2.49 -13.42 -11.06
C SER A 365 -2.26 -12.51 -9.84
N LEU A 366 -1.63 -11.34 -10.03
CA LEU A 366 -1.41 -10.35 -8.96
C LEU A 366 -2.72 -9.84 -8.40
N SER A 367 -3.68 -9.47 -9.26
CA SER A 367 -5.00 -8.99 -8.83
C SER A 367 -5.78 -10.07 -8.09
N GLY A 368 -5.72 -11.32 -8.57
CA GLY A 368 -6.31 -12.48 -7.90
C GLY A 368 -5.67 -12.78 -6.54
N LEU A 369 -4.35 -12.67 -6.42
CA LEU A 369 -3.64 -12.82 -5.14
C LEU A 369 -4.06 -11.72 -4.16
N PHE A 370 -4.09 -10.46 -4.59
CA PHE A 370 -4.50 -9.36 -3.73
C PHE A 370 -5.97 -9.48 -3.32
N ALA A 371 -6.85 -9.92 -4.23
CA ALA A 371 -8.24 -10.24 -3.91
C ALA A 371 -8.32 -11.33 -2.83
N ALA A 372 -7.63 -12.45 -3.02
CA ALA A 372 -7.61 -13.55 -2.07
C ALA A 372 -7.02 -13.14 -0.71
N MET A 373 -5.90 -12.39 -0.73
CA MET A 373 -5.27 -11.88 0.48
C MET A 373 -6.22 -10.93 1.23
N LEU A 374 -6.95 -10.07 0.53
CA LEU A 374 -7.94 -9.22 1.16
C LEU A 374 -9.11 -10.02 1.72
N VAL A 375 -9.66 -10.99 1.00
CA VAL A 375 -10.76 -11.82 1.53
C VAL A 375 -10.32 -12.58 2.79
N LEU A 376 -9.09 -13.13 2.81
CA LEU A 376 -8.56 -13.90 3.93
C LEU A 376 -8.09 -13.04 5.12
N MET A 377 -7.48 -11.88 4.86
CA MET A 377 -6.93 -11.00 5.91
C MET A 377 -7.92 -9.96 6.39
N SER A 378 -8.96 -9.65 5.62
CA SER A 378 -9.89 -8.57 5.95
C SER A 378 -10.68 -8.76 7.25
N PRO A 379 -11.10 -9.97 7.69
CA PRO A 379 -11.75 -10.14 8.99
C PRO A 379 -10.84 -9.68 10.14
N ARG A 380 -9.54 -9.96 10.02
CA ARG A 380 -8.53 -9.57 11.02
C ARG A 380 -8.15 -8.09 10.97
N LEU A 381 -8.22 -7.46 9.80
CA LEU A 381 -7.77 -6.08 9.60
C LEU A 381 -8.89 -5.05 9.80
N MET A 382 -10.12 -5.39 9.41
CA MET A 382 -11.22 -4.43 9.31
C MET A 382 -12.34 -4.65 10.33
N VAL A 383 -12.49 -5.85 10.92
CA VAL A 383 -13.59 -6.11 11.84
C VAL A 383 -13.10 -6.06 13.29
N THR A 384 -13.73 -5.23 14.12
CA THR A 384 -13.64 -5.39 15.58
C THR A 384 -14.25 -6.73 15.95
N GLY A 385 -13.41 -7.75 16.11
CA GLY A 385 -13.86 -9.07 16.53
C GLY A 385 -14.74 -8.99 17.78
N LEU A 386 -15.71 -9.88 17.89
CA LEU A 386 -16.69 -9.94 19.00
C LEU A 386 -15.99 -9.90 20.37
N HIS A 387 -14.79 -10.48 20.47
CA HIS A 387 -13.91 -10.46 21.65
C HIS A 387 -13.70 -9.06 22.26
N THR A 388 -13.65 -8.01 21.44
CA THR A 388 -13.44 -6.64 21.92
C THR A 388 -14.69 -6.08 22.57
N GLU A 389 -15.87 -6.42 22.05
CA GLU A 389 -17.15 -5.94 22.59
C GLU A 389 -17.63 -6.77 23.77
N LEU A 390 -17.28 -8.05 23.83
CA LEU A 390 -17.50 -8.89 25.00
C LEU A 390 -16.78 -8.36 26.24
N ARG A 391 -15.75 -7.51 26.11
CA ARG A 391 -15.16 -6.78 27.25
C ARG A 391 -16.13 -5.80 27.90
N PHE A 392 -17.16 -5.38 27.18
CA PHE A 392 -18.23 -4.51 27.65
C PHE A 392 -19.53 -5.28 27.85
N LEU A 393 -19.47 -6.60 28.08
CA LEU A 393 -20.65 -7.45 28.34
C LEU A 393 -21.61 -6.87 29.38
N PRO A 394 -21.16 -6.28 30.51
CA PRO A 394 -22.10 -5.71 31.50
C PRO A 394 -22.94 -4.57 30.91
N VAL A 395 -22.34 -3.73 30.07
CA VAL A 395 -23.02 -2.62 29.39
C VAL A 395 -23.94 -3.15 28.28
N LEU A 396 -23.49 -4.16 27.53
CA LEU A 396 -24.30 -4.80 26.49
C LEU A 396 -25.52 -5.53 27.06
N LYS A 397 -25.41 -6.13 28.27
CA LYS A 397 -26.53 -6.74 28.98
C LYS A 397 -27.55 -5.74 29.50
N ALA A 398 -27.14 -4.50 29.73
CA ALA A 398 -28.05 -3.41 30.14
C ALA A 398 -28.86 -2.84 28.96
N LEU A 399 -28.47 -3.13 27.72
CA LEU A 399 -29.20 -2.69 26.53
C LEU A 399 -30.32 -3.69 26.19
N PRO A 400 -31.50 -3.23 25.75
CA PRO A 400 -32.62 -4.08 25.36
C PRO A 400 -32.38 -4.70 23.96
N MET A 401 -31.26 -5.40 23.79
CA MET A 401 -30.83 -5.96 22.51
C MET A 401 -30.55 -7.44 22.62
N ARG A 402 -31.05 -8.20 21.64
CA ARG A 402 -30.76 -9.64 21.55
C ARG A 402 -29.34 -9.84 20.99
N GLY A 403 -28.61 -10.82 21.50
CA GLY A 403 -27.27 -11.17 21.00
C GLY A 403 -27.24 -11.45 19.49
N ALA A 404 -28.32 -12.03 18.94
CA ALA A 404 -28.48 -12.24 17.51
C ALA A 404 -28.53 -10.93 16.69
N GLU A 405 -29.07 -9.85 17.25
CA GLU A 405 -29.14 -8.55 16.58
C GLU A 405 -27.78 -7.84 16.56
N LEU A 406 -27.02 -7.99 17.65
CA LEU A 406 -25.62 -7.56 17.72
C LEU A 406 -24.79 -8.27 16.64
N LEU A 407 -24.87 -9.60 16.61
CA LEU A 407 -24.12 -10.43 15.66
C LEU A 407 -24.48 -10.08 14.21
N ARG A 408 -25.78 -9.95 13.90
CA ARG A 408 -26.26 -9.56 12.56
C ARG A 408 -25.74 -8.20 12.12
N GLY A 409 -25.76 -7.20 13.00
CA GLY A 409 -25.25 -5.87 12.72
C GLY A 409 -23.76 -5.88 12.35
N LYS A 410 -22.96 -6.60 13.15
CA LYS A 410 -21.50 -6.69 12.95
C LYS A 410 -21.10 -7.51 11.74
N VAL A 411 -21.70 -8.68 11.55
CA VAL A 411 -21.40 -9.57 10.41
C VAL A 411 -21.73 -8.87 9.09
N ARG A 412 -22.85 -8.15 9.02
CA ARG A 412 -23.22 -7.38 7.82
C ARG A 412 -22.30 -6.19 7.56
N ALA A 413 -21.93 -5.44 8.60
CA ALA A 413 -21.01 -4.31 8.45
C ALA A 413 -19.62 -4.77 8.01
N GLY A 414 -19.11 -5.84 8.63
CA GLY A 414 -17.86 -6.49 8.23
C GLY A 414 -17.93 -6.98 6.79
N ALA A 415 -18.93 -7.79 6.45
CA ALA A 415 -19.11 -8.31 5.09
C ALA A 415 -19.08 -7.19 4.05
N LEU A 416 -19.83 -6.09 4.26
CA LEU A 416 -19.85 -4.95 3.33
C LEU A 416 -18.48 -4.27 3.17
N LEU A 417 -17.78 -4.02 4.27
CA LEU A 417 -16.46 -3.37 4.25
C LEU A 417 -15.40 -4.24 3.57
N THR A 418 -15.54 -5.57 3.67
CA THR A 418 -14.62 -6.53 3.07
C THR A 418 -14.94 -6.84 1.60
N SER A 419 -16.23 -6.87 1.26
CA SER A 419 -16.69 -7.21 -0.08
C SER A 419 -16.41 -6.08 -1.06
N LEU A 420 -16.60 -4.82 -0.68
CA LEU A 420 -16.39 -3.65 -1.55
C LEU A 420 -15.00 -3.61 -2.21
N PRO A 421 -13.88 -3.68 -1.47
CA PRO A 421 -12.55 -3.75 -2.08
C PRO A 421 -12.34 -5.03 -2.90
N ALA A 422 -12.87 -6.17 -2.43
CA ALA A 422 -12.71 -7.45 -3.13
C ALA A 422 -13.42 -7.44 -4.50
N PHE A 423 -14.59 -6.80 -4.60
CA PHE A 423 -15.28 -6.56 -5.88
C PHE A 423 -14.43 -5.73 -6.83
N LEU A 424 -13.73 -4.70 -6.35
CA LEU A 424 -12.84 -3.89 -7.19
C LEU A 424 -11.67 -4.71 -7.76
N PHE A 425 -11.07 -5.61 -6.96
CA PHE A 425 -10.01 -6.48 -7.48
C PHE A 425 -10.53 -7.51 -8.48
N ILE A 426 -11.74 -8.03 -8.29
CA ILE A 426 -12.33 -8.95 -9.25
C ILE A 426 -12.70 -8.23 -10.53
N ALA A 427 -13.23 -7.01 -10.45
CA ALA A 427 -13.47 -6.19 -11.63
C ALA A 427 -12.17 -6.00 -12.43
N ALA A 428 -11.08 -5.63 -11.76
CA ALA A 428 -9.77 -5.52 -12.41
C ALA A 428 -9.25 -6.86 -12.96
N MET A 429 -9.43 -7.96 -12.24
CA MET A 429 -9.07 -9.31 -12.72
C MET A 429 -9.90 -9.71 -13.94
N SER A 430 -11.19 -9.41 -13.94
CA SER A 430 -12.11 -9.72 -15.04
C SER A 430 -11.80 -8.91 -16.30
N GLN A 431 -11.43 -7.64 -16.13
CA GLN A 431 -10.95 -6.79 -17.20
C GLN A 431 -9.64 -7.34 -17.79
N ALA A 432 -8.69 -7.71 -16.94
CA ALA A 432 -7.44 -8.34 -17.36
C ALA A 432 -7.68 -9.67 -18.11
N ALA A 433 -8.67 -10.46 -17.65
CA ALA A 433 -9.05 -11.72 -18.28
C ALA A 433 -9.75 -11.51 -19.64
N TYR A 434 -10.57 -10.47 -19.77
CA TYR A 434 -11.19 -10.09 -21.02
C TYR A 434 -10.14 -9.71 -22.07
N HIS A 435 -9.15 -8.90 -21.69
CA HIS A 435 -8.02 -8.54 -22.57
C HIS A 435 -7.13 -9.74 -22.93
N PHE A 436 -6.93 -10.67 -22.00
CA PHE A 436 -6.25 -11.93 -22.28
C PHE A 436 -7.03 -12.75 -23.33
N SER A 437 -8.36 -12.81 -23.20
CA SER A 437 -9.23 -13.56 -24.11
C SER A 437 -9.28 -12.98 -25.51
N THR A 438 -9.22 -11.66 -25.67
CA THR A 438 -9.23 -11.02 -27.00
C THR A 438 -7.89 -11.07 -27.71
N SER A 439 -6.80 -11.21 -26.94
CA SER A 439 -5.44 -11.36 -27.45
C SER A 439 -5.18 -12.72 -28.11
N ILE A 440 -5.76 -13.79 -27.56
CA ILE A 440 -5.61 -15.14 -28.12
C ILE A 440 -6.71 -15.35 -29.17
N ARG A 441 -6.33 -15.29 -30.46
CA ARG A 441 -7.23 -15.48 -31.62
C ARG A 441 -7.75 -16.92 -31.79
N ASP A 442 -7.50 -17.82 -30.85
CA ASP A 442 -7.91 -19.22 -30.96
C ASP A 442 -9.36 -19.44 -30.49
N ALA A 443 -10.12 -20.18 -31.30
CA ALA A 443 -11.52 -20.55 -31.05
C ALA A 443 -11.74 -21.36 -29.75
N SER A 444 -10.67 -21.80 -29.08
CA SER A 444 -10.73 -22.46 -27.77
C SER A 444 -10.93 -21.47 -26.61
N VAL A 445 -10.52 -20.20 -26.75
CA VAL A 445 -10.57 -19.20 -25.68
C VAL A 445 -11.93 -18.51 -25.58
N SER A 446 -12.73 -18.49 -26.66
CA SER A 446 -14.13 -18.07 -26.60
C SER A 446 -14.99 -18.98 -25.69
N GLN A 447 -14.58 -20.23 -25.44
CA GLN A 447 -15.21 -21.11 -24.45
C GLN A 447 -14.84 -20.74 -23.00
N LEU A 448 -13.74 -20.00 -22.76
CA LEU A 448 -13.32 -19.56 -21.43
C LEU A 448 -14.05 -18.28 -20.97
N GLN A 449 -14.59 -17.47 -21.89
CA GLN A 449 -15.38 -16.28 -21.54
C GLN A 449 -16.60 -16.58 -20.64
N PRO A 450 -17.46 -17.57 -20.96
CA PRO A 450 -18.58 -17.92 -20.07
C PRO A 450 -18.10 -18.51 -18.73
N ILE A 451 -16.95 -19.20 -18.71
CA ILE A 451 -16.36 -19.73 -17.47
C ILE A 451 -15.83 -18.58 -16.58
N LEU A 452 -15.14 -17.61 -17.17
CA LEU A 452 -14.65 -16.41 -16.46
C LEU A 452 -15.80 -15.52 -15.99
N GLY A 453 -16.83 -15.32 -16.83
CA GLY A 453 -18.06 -14.64 -16.44
C GLY A 453 -18.77 -15.37 -15.30
N GLY A 454 -18.82 -16.70 -15.36
CA GLY A 454 -19.32 -17.57 -14.29
C GLY A 454 -18.50 -17.46 -13.00
N MET A 455 -17.17 -17.36 -13.09
CA MET A 455 -16.29 -17.14 -11.94
C MET A 455 -16.49 -15.76 -11.32
N VAL A 456 -16.70 -14.71 -12.12
CA VAL A 456 -16.99 -13.36 -11.62
C VAL A 456 -18.36 -13.31 -10.94
N LEU A 457 -19.40 -13.87 -11.56
CA LEU A 457 -20.74 -13.98 -10.98
C LEU A 457 -20.75 -14.85 -9.71
N GLY A 458 -20.00 -15.95 -9.73
CA GLY A 458 -19.77 -16.81 -8.57
C GLY A 458 -19.00 -16.10 -7.46
N ALA A 459 -18.01 -15.28 -7.79
CA ALA A 459 -17.27 -14.49 -6.82
C ALA A 459 -18.13 -13.35 -6.24
N ILE A 460 -19.08 -12.81 -7.02
CA ILE A 460 -19.97 -11.75 -6.55
C ILE A 460 -20.86 -12.22 -5.40
N THR A 461 -21.30 -13.47 -5.46
CA THR A 461 -22.12 -14.10 -4.41
C THR A 461 -21.26 -14.82 -3.37
N GLY A 462 -20.15 -15.41 -3.78
CA GLY A 462 -19.23 -16.20 -2.97
C GLY A 462 -18.39 -15.40 -1.99
N ILE A 463 -17.99 -14.17 -2.33
CA ILE A 463 -17.13 -13.37 -1.43
C ILE A 463 -17.89 -12.81 -0.24
N PRO A 464 -19.07 -12.20 -0.40
CA PRO A 464 -19.86 -11.78 0.75
C PRO A 464 -20.19 -12.96 1.66
N THR A 465 -20.50 -14.13 1.10
CA THR A 465 -20.83 -15.33 1.87
C THR A 465 -19.61 -15.90 2.59
N LEU A 466 -18.46 -16.02 1.93
CA LEU A 466 -17.19 -16.42 2.58
C LEU A 466 -16.75 -15.43 3.67
N ALA A 467 -16.88 -14.13 3.43
CA ALA A 467 -16.59 -13.11 4.43
C ALA A 467 -17.53 -13.24 5.63
N MET A 468 -18.83 -13.42 5.40
CA MET A 468 -19.79 -13.68 6.48
C MET A 468 -19.45 -14.96 7.25
N LEU A 469 -19.06 -16.04 6.56
CA LEU A 469 -18.73 -17.33 7.16
C LEU A 469 -17.45 -17.24 7.99
N MET A 470 -16.40 -16.57 7.49
CA MET A 470 -15.16 -16.34 8.22
C MET A 470 -15.37 -15.48 9.48
N ILE A 471 -16.14 -14.40 9.37
CA ILE A 471 -16.47 -13.55 10.52
C ILE A 471 -17.33 -14.31 11.53
N SER A 472 -18.24 -15.17 11.06
CA SER A 472 -19.08 -16.01 11.91
C SER A 472 -18.29 -17.10 12.63
N LEU A 473 -17.35 -17.75 11.93
CA LEU A 473 -16.41 -18.72 12.52
C LEU A 473 -15.57 -18.07 13.62
N GLU A 474 -14.98 -16.91 13.34
CA GLU A 474 -14.20 -16.16 14.34
C GLU A 474 -15.07 -15.73 15.53
N SER A 475 -16.34 -15.39 15.30
CA SER A 475 -17.28 -15.05 16.37
C SER A 475 -17.71 -16.27 17.19
N SER A 476 -17.89 -17.43 16.55
CA SER A 476 -18.26 -18.68 17.22
C SER A 476 -17.13 -19.25 18.09
N ALA A 477 -15.88 -19.15 17.63
CA ALA A 477 -14.69 -19.57 18.39
C ALA A 477 -14.41 -18.71 19.64
N VAL A 478 -15.12 -17.61 19.81
CA VAL A 478 -15.05 -16.74 20.99
C VAL A 478 -16.22 -17.02 21.96
N LEU A 479 -17.30 -17.63 21.47
CA LEU A 479 -18.49 -17.99 22.26
C LEU A 479 -18.39 -19.40 22.86
N LEU A 480 -17.61 -20.28 22.22
CA LEU A 480 -17.10 -21.54 22.77
C LEU A 480 -15.86 -21.24 23.62
#